data_AF-A0A847ZDV7-F1
#
_entry.id   AF-A0A847ZDV7-F1
#
_cell.length_a   1.000
_cell.length_b   1.000
_cell.length_c   1.000
_cell.angle_alpha   90.00
_cell.angle_beta   90.00
_cell.angle_gamma   90.00
#
_symmetry.space_group_name_H-M   'P 1'
#
loop_
_entity.id
_entity.type
_entity.pdbx_description
1 polymer ?
#
loop_
_entity_poly.entity_id
_entity_poly.type
_entity_poly.pdbx_seq_one_letter_code
_entity_poly.pdbx_strand_id
1 'polypeptide(L)' 'YSAGDIRRILGLKTSQIYSVLGHKDYDEVIHRDNLVITGEIRKSK' A
#
# COMPACT_ATOMS: atom_id res chain seq x y z
N TYR A 1 8.09 0.82 0.90
CA TYR A 1 7.89 1.96 1.81
C TYR A 1 8.14 1.55 3.24
N SER A 2 8.79 2.42 4.04
CA SER A 2 8.94 2.21 5.49
C SER A 2 7.64 2.49 6.25
N ALA A 3 7.54 2.07 7.52
CA ALA A 3 6.38 2.37 8.35
C ALA A 3 6.14 3.88 8.53
N GLY A 4 7.20 4.69 8.54
CA GLY A 4 7.10 6.16 8.59
C GLY A 4 6.48 6.72 7.32
N ASP A 5 6.93 6.26 6.16
CA ASP A 5 6.41 6.69 4.86
C ASP A 5 4.95 6.31 4.67
N ILE A 6 4.61 5.06 5.03
CA ILE A 6 3.23 4.54 4.94
C ILE A 6 2.27 5.43 5.73
N ARG A 7 2.64 5.86 6.95
CA ARG A 7 1.81 6.77 7.75
C ARG A 7 1.62 8.14 7.09
N ARG A 8 2.64 8.65 6.39
CA ARG A 8 2.57 9.96 5.71
C ARG A 8 1.72 9.93 4.46
N ILE A 9 1.63 8.79 3.76
CA ILE A 9 0.88 8.65 2.50
C ILE A 9 -0.47 7.95 2.66
N LEU A 10 -0.84 7.57 3.89
CA LEU A 10 -2.10 6.90 4.18
C LEU A 10 -3.30 7.75 3.73
N GLY A 11 -4.18 7.16 2.92
CA GLY A 11 -5.38 7.83 2.40
C GLY A 11 -5.15 8.77 1.21
N LEU A 12 -3.90 8.92 0.75
CA LEU A 12 -3.60 9.70 -0.45
C LEU A 12 -3.71 8.85 -1.72
N LYS A 13 -3.95 9.51 -2.86
CA LYS A 13 -3.84 8.86 -4.17
C LYS A 13 -2.37 8.59 -4.49
N THR A 14 -2.11 7.52 -5.25
CA THR A 14 -0.75 7.14 -5.69
C THR A 14 0.00 8.29 -6.38
N SER A 15 -0.72 9.12 -7.15
CA SER A 15 -0.16 10.31 -7.81
C SER A 15 0.39 11.37 -6.83
N GLN A 16 -0.02 11.35 -5.57
CA GLN A 16 0.39 12.31 -4.55
C GLN A 16 1.61 11.82 -3.74
N ILE A 17 2.01 10.55 -3.87
CA ILE A 17 3.10 9.94 -3.06
C ILE A 17 4.43 10.67 -3.28
N TYR A 18 4.82 10.90 -4.55
CA TYR A 18 6.08 11.57 -4.88
C TYR A 18 6.13 12.99 -4.30
N SER A 19 5.00 13.70 -4.28
CA SER A 19 4.91 15.05 -3.72
C SER A 19 5.12 15.07 -2.20
N VAL A 20 4.80 13.99 -1.49
CA VAL A 20 4.91 13.92 -0.02
C VAL A 20 6.26 13.35 0.42
N LEU A 21 6.78 12.35 -0.30
CA LEU A 21 7.99 11.62 0.08
C LEU A 21 9.23 12.03 -0.71
N GLY A 22 9.08 12.73 -1.84
CA GLY A 22 10.17 13.07 -2.77
C GLY A 22 10.65 11.89 -3.61
N HIS A 23 10.06 10.70 -3.41
CA HIS A 23 10.37 9.47 -4.13
C HIS A 23 9.10 8.62 -4.24
N LYS A 24 9.07 7.76 -5.25
CA LYS A 24 7.98 6.79 -5.49
C LYS A 24 8.58 5.54 -6.09
N ASP A 25 9.09 4.66 -5.24
CA ASP A 25 9.79 3.45 -5.68
C ASP A 25 8.81 2.47 -6.36
N TYR A 26 7.58 2.41 -5.86
CA TYR A 26 6.50 1.56 -6.36
C TYR A 26 5.13 2.23 -6.20
N ASP A 27 4.17 1.85 -7.02
CA ASP A 27 2.79 2.35 -6.93
C ASP A 27 1.97 1.72 -5.81
N GLU A 28 2.43 0.58 -5.29
CA GLU A 28 1.75 -0.22 -4.29
C GLU A 28 2.58 -0.30 -3.00
N VAL A 29 1.90 -0.28 -1.85
CA VAL A 29 2.55 -0.44 -0.55
C VAL A 29 2.92 -1.90 -0.28
N ILE A 30 2.03 -2.83 -0.65
CA ILE A 30 2.26 -4.28 -0.64
C ILE A 30 1.73 -4.81 -1.98
N HIS A 31 2.60 -5.42 -2.78
CA HIS A 31 2.21 -6.04 -4.03
C HIS A 31 1.37 -7.30 -3.77
N ARG A 32 0.38 -7.60 -4.61
CA ARG A 32 -0.52 -8.76 -4.46
C ARG A 32 0.24 -10.08 -4.31
N ASP A 33 1.26 -10.29 -5.15
CA ASP A 33 2.05 -11.53 -5.16
C ASP A 33 2.83 -11.73 -3.85
N ASN A 34 3.05 -10.65 -3.10
CA ASN A 34 3.73 -10.65 -1.81
C ASN A 34 2.75 -10.59 -0.62
N LEU A 35 1.44 -10.76 -0.86
CA LEU A 35 0.40 -10.76 0.16
C LEU A 35 -0.19 -12.17 0.34
N VAL A 36 -0.31 -12.59 1.60
CA VAL A 36 -1.00 -13.84 1.97
C VAL A 36 -2.16 -13.50 2.91
N ILE A 37 -3.36 -14.02 2.60
CA ILE A 37 -4.54 -13.89 3.47
C ILE A 37 -4.58 -15.12 4.37
N THR A 38 -4.49 -14.92 5.68
CA THR A 38 -4.47 -16.01 6.68
C THR A 38 -5.82 -16.28 7.34
N GLY A 39 -6.84 -15.44 7.07
CA GLY A 39 -8.20 -15.62 7.57
C GLY A 39 -9.08 -16.48 6.65
N GLU A 40 -10.17 -17.02 7.20
CA GLU A 40 -11.14 -17.78 6.40
C GLU A 40 -11.80 -16.91 5.34
N ILE A 41 -11.71 -17.33 4.08
CA ILE A 41 -12.41 -16.67 2.97
C ILE A 41 -13.88 -17.04 3.06
N ARG A 42 -14.69 -16.17 3.66
CA ARG A 42 -16.16 -16.26 3.53
C ARG A 42 -16.52 -15.99 2.07
N LYS A 43 -16.81 -17.05 1.31
CA LYS A 43 -17.40 -16.90 -0.01
C LYS A 43 -18.82 -16.37 0.17
N SER A 44 -19.07 -15.13 -0.26
CA SER A 44 -20.44 -14.67 -0.50
C SER A 44 -21.05 -15.58 -1.57
N LYS A 45 -22.22 -16.14 -1.26
CA LYS A 45 -23.05 -16.83 -2.24
C LYS A 45 -23.70 -15.82 -3.18
#